data_AF-E7RDB1-F1
#
_entry.id   AF-E7RDB1-F1
#
_cell.length_a   1.000
_cell.length_b   1.000
_cell.length_c   1.000
_cell.angle_alpha   90.00
_cell.angle_beta   90.00
_cell.angle_gamma   90.00
#
_symmetry.space_group_name_H-M   'P 1'
#
loop_
_entity.id
_entity.type
_entity.pdbx_description
1 polymer ?
#
loop_
_entity_poly.entity_id
_entity_poly.type
_entity_poly.pdbx_seq_one_letter_code
_entity_poly.pdbx_strand_id
1 'polypeptide(L)'
;MSIVVMGTILVLLNFIVNKIAGLNRKKWFISGIITMILLAPLVYILTLNIIGSYSGGGIGASFAGFVFATTTFINGLIFLVFGFFSKKVQS
;
A
#
# COMPACT_ATOMS: atom_id res chain seq x y z
N MET A 1 -7.02 0.01 17.84
CA MET A 1 -7.10 -1.23 17.03
C MET A 1 -6.81 -1.00 15.55
N SER A 2 -7.37 0.03 14.91
CA SER A 2 -7.23 0.29 13.46
C SER A 2 -5.79 0.59 12.98
N ILE A 3 -4.97 1.33 13.75
CA ILE A 3 -3.58 1.64 13.39
C ILE A 3 -2.67 0.40 13.41
N VAL A 4 -2.88 -0.51 14.37
CA VAL A 4 -2.08 -1.73 14.50
C VAL A 4 -2.33 -2.67 13.31
N VAL A 5 -3.61 -2.83 12.93
CA VAL A 5 -3.99 -3.63 11.75
C VAL A 5 -3.35 -3.07 10.48
N MET A 6 -3.42 -1.76 10.30
CA MET A 6 -2.80 -1.09 9.16
C MET A 6 -1.27 -1.26 9.13
N GLY A 7 -0.61 -1.08 10.28
CA GLY A 7 0.83 -1.30 10.41
C GLY A 7 1.23 -2.72 10.04
N THR A 8 0.49 -3.73 10.51
CA THR A 8 0.75 -5.13 10.16
C THR A 8 0.58 -5.40 8.67
N ILE A 9 -0.45 -4.84 8.02
CA ILE A 9 -0.67 -4.97 6.58
C ILE A 9 0.49 -4.34 5.81
N LEU A 10 0.96 -3.14 6.20
CA LEU A 10 2.08 -2.48 5.54
C LEU A 10 3.39 -3.26 5.70
N VAL A 11 3.65 -3.81 6.89
CA VAL A 11 4.84 -4.64 7.13
C VAL A 11 4.80 -5.92 6.29
N LEU A 12 3.64 -6.60 6.23
CA LEU A 12 3.45 -7.77 5.37
C LEU A 12 3.63 -7.43 3.90
N LEU A 13 3.05 -6.31 3.44
CA LEU A 13 3.18 -5.84 2.07
C LEU A 13 4.66 -5.57 1.74
N ASN A 14 5.37 -4.84 2.60
CA ASN A 14 6.81 -4.57 2.43
C ASN A 14 7.62 -5.86 2.39
N PHE A 15 7.32 -6.84 3.26
CA PHE A 15 8.00 -8.13 3.28
C PHE A 15 7.76 -8.93 2.00
N ILE A 16 6.51 -9.00 1.53
CA ILE A 16 6.13 -9.67 0.29
C ILE A 16 6.80 -9.00 -0.91
N VAL A 17 6.72 -7.68 -1.01
CA VAL A 17 7.34 -6.91 -2.11
C VAL A 17 8.85 -7.10 -2.10
N ASN A 18 9.51 -7.02 -0.94
CA ASN A 18 10.95 -7.24 -0.84
C ASN A 18 11.34 -8.67 -1.27
N LYS A 19 10.57 -9.68 -0.86
CA LYS A 19 10.78 -11.09 -1.22
C LYS A 19 10.57 -11.35 -2.72
N ILE A 20 9.58 -10.71 -3.35
CA ILE A 20 9.27 -10.88 -4.78
C ILE A 20 10.23 -10.07 -5.66
N ALA A 21 10.49 -8.83 -5.28
CA ALA A 21 11.27 -7.90 -6.08
C ALA A 21 12.77 -8.23 -6.02
N GLY A 22 13.29 -8.58 -4.84
CA GLY A 22 14.71 -8.87 -4.64
C GLY A 22 15.59 -7.74 -5.22
N LEU A 23 16.58 -8.11 -6.04
CA LEU A 23 17.47 -7.16 -6.73
C LEU A 23 16.93 -6.66 -8.09
N ASN A 24 15.72 -7.06 -8.49
CA ASN A 24 15.20 -6.75 -9.82
C ASN A 24 14.48 -5.40 -9.84
N ARG A 25 15.11 -4.40 -10.45
CA ARG A 25 14.54 -3.05 -10.66
C ARG A 25 13.13 -3.07 -11.29
N LYS A 26 12.89 -3.88 -12.33
CA LYS A 26 11.57 -3.97 -12.98
C LYS A 26 10.47 -4.40 -12.00
N LYS A 27 10.78 -5.34 -11.10
CA LYS A 27 9.81 -5.86 -10.12
C LYS A 27 9.49 -4.84 -9.03
N TRP A 28 10.47 -4.03 -8.61
CA TRP A 28 10.22 -2.88 -7.73
C TRP A 28 9.30 -1.83 -8.36
N PHE A 29 9.48 -1.55 -9.67
CA PHE A 29 8.58 -0.64 -10.38
C PHE A 29 7.16 -1.18 -10.50
N ILE A 30 7.01 -2.43 -10.90
CA ILE A 30 5.70 -3.08 -11.06
C ILE A 30 4.99 -3.15 -9.69
N SER A 31 5.68 -3.54 -8.62
CA SER A 31 5.10 -3.58 -7.27
C SER A 31 4.71 -2.19 -6.76
N GLY A 32 5.51 -1.16 -7.02
CA GLY A 32 5.15 0.23 -6.73
C GLY A 32 3.88 0.68 -7.45
N ILE A 33 3.79 0.44 -8.77
CA ILE A 33 2.61 0.79 -9.58
C ILE A 33 1.37 0.03 -9.10
N ILE A 34 1.47 -1.28 -8.87
CA ILE A 34 0.37 -2.10 -8.35
C ILE A 34 -0.07 -1.57 -6.99
N THR A 35 0.87 -1.20 -6.12
CA THR A 35 0.55 -0.69 -4.79
C THR A 35 -0.20 0.64 -4.85
N MET A 36 0.23 1.53 -5.74
CA MET A 36 -0.39 2.87 -5.89
C MET A 36 -1.74 2.82 -6.59
N ILE A 37 -1.85 2.09 -7.69
CA ILE A 37 -3.05 2.13 -8.56
C ILE A 37 -4.10 1.12 -8.09
N LEU A 38 -3.69 -0.03 -7.56
CA LEU A 38 -4.62 -1.11 -7.20
C LEU A 38 -4.87 -1.14 -5.69
N LEU A 39 -3.81 -1.22 -4.88
CA LEU A 39 -3.95 -1.39 -3.42
C LEU A 39 -4.46 -0.12 -2.73
N ALA A 40 -3.99 1.07 -3.08
CA ALA A 40 -4.45 2.30 -2.42
C ALA A 40 -5.98 2.54 -2.53
N PRO A 41 -6.62 2.50 -3.72
CA PRO A 41 -8.08 2.64 -3.81
C PRO A 41 -8.81 1.43 -3.21
N LEU A 42 -8.24 0.24 -3.26
CA LEU A 42 -8.82 -0.95 -2.62
C LEU A 42 -8.85 -0.79 -1.09
N VAL A 43 -7.76 -0.28 -0.49
CA VAL A 43 -7.70 0.05 0.94
C VAL A 43 -8.72 1.12 1.30
N TYR A 44 -8.93 2.13 0.45
CA TYR A 44 -9.97 3.13 0.64
C TYR A 44 -11.37 2.49 0.73
N ILE A 45 -11.74 1.69 -0.28
CA ILE A 45 -13.05 1.04 -0.37
C ILE A 45 -13.28 0.08 0.79
N LEU A 46 -12.27 -0.73 1.14
CA LEU A 46 -12.34 -1.64 2.28
C LEU A 46 -12.54 -0.88 3.58
N THR A 47 -11.78 0.19 3.80
CA THR A 47 -11.89 1.00 5.02
C THR A 47 -13.26 1.64 5.12
N LEU A 48 -13.78 2.17 4.00
CA LEU A 48 -15.09 2.81 3.96
C LEU A 48 -16.21 1.82 4.29
N ASN A 49 -16.15 0.59 3.75
CA ASN A 49 -17.13 -0.46 4.05
C ASN A 49 -17.02 -0.98 5.49
N ILE A 50 -15.80 -1.28 5.96
CA ILE A 50 -15.58 -1.80 7.31
C ILE A 50 -15.93 -0.73 8.34
N ILE A 51 -15.31 0.45 8.30
CA ILE A 51 -15.55 1.50 9.31
C ILE A 51 -16.96 2.07 9.18
N GLY A 52 -17.51 2.15 7.95
CA GLY A 52 -18.88 2.59 7.71
C GLY A 52 -19.90 1.64 8.32
N SER A 53 -19.71 0.32 8.21
CA SER A 53 -20.60 -0.68 8.81
C SER A 53 -20.51 -0.73 10.33
N TYR A 54 -19.34 -0.51 10.93
CA TYR A 54 -19.17 -0.56 12.39
C TYR A 54 -19.52 0.75 13.11
N SER A 55 -19.27 1.92 12.52
CA SER A 55 -19.48 3.22 13.20
C SER A 55 -20.77 3.94 12.79
N GLY A 56 -21.47 3.47 11.76
CA GLY A 56 -22.69 4.10 11.25
C GLY A 56 -22.49 5.48 10.60
N GLY A 57 -21.28 6.05 10.66
CA GLY A 57 -20.95 7.38 10.13
C GLY A 57 -20.10 7.31 8.87
N GLY A 58 -20.70 7.61 7.71
CA GLY A 58 -20.01 7.59 6.40
C GLY A 58 -18.84 8.58 6.28
N ILE A 59 -18.89 9.70 7.00
CA ILE A 59 -17.86 10.76 6.92
C ILE A 59 -16.56 10.34 7.63
N GLY A 60 -16.68 9.78 8.84
CA GLY A 60 -15.52 9.29 9.60
C GLY A 60 -14.84 8.11 8.88
N ALA A 61 -15.63 7.23 8.28
CA ALA A 61 -15.13 6.12 7.46
C ALA A 61 -14.39 6.60 6.20
N SER A 62 -14.92 7.61 5.50
CA SER A 62 -14.24 8.25 4.37
C SER A 62 -12.92 8.90 4.76
N PHE A 63 -12.88 9.67 5.85
CA PHE A 63 -11.65 10.34 6.29
C PHE A 63 -10.57 9.32 6.68
N ALA A 64 -10.93 8.29 7.46
CA ALA A 64 -10.02 7.21 7.82
C ALA A 64 -9.54 6.44 6.58
N GLY A 65 -10.45 6.13 5.66
CA GLY A 65 -10.12 5.49 4.38
C GLY A 65 -9.15 6.31 3.57
N PHE A 66 -9.33 7.64 3.52
CA PHE A 66 -8.44 8.54 2.81
C PHE A 66 -7.04 8.52 3.40
N VAL A 67 -6.91 8.66 4.72
CA VAL A 67 -5.61 8.61 5.41
C VAL A 67 -4.89 7.28 5.15
N PHE A 68 -5.61 6.15 5.22
CA PHE A 68 -5.02 4.84 4.97
C PHE A 68 -4.64 4.62 3.50
N ALA A 69 -5.47 5.07 2.56
CA ALA A 69 -5.18 5.03 1.14
C ALA A 69 -3.96 5.88 0.78
N THR A 70 -3.88 7.12 1.29
CA THR A 70 -2.73 8.01 1.09
C THR A 70 -1.44 7.40 1.64
N THR A 71 -1.48 6.80 2.82
CA THR A 71 -0.30 6.13 3.39
C THR A 71 0.14 4.94 2.55
N THR A 72 -0.82 4.15 2.05
CA THR A 72 -0.54 3.01 1.15
C THR A 72 0.05 3.49 -0.17
N PHE A 73 -0.45 4.60 -0.71
CA PHE A 73 0.07 5.25 -1.91
C PHE A 73 1.50 5.75 -1.72
N ILE A 74 1.80 6.40 -0.58
CA ILE A 74 3.16 6.80 -0.21
C ILE A 74 4.09 5.58 -0.13
N ASN A 75 3.60 4.45 0.39
CA ASN A 75 4.41 3.24 0.43
C ASN A 75 4.73 2.69 -0.98
N GLY A 76 3.76 2.75 -1.90
CA GLY A 76 4.01 2.45 -3.31
C GLY A 76 5.01 3.39 -3.98
N LEU A 77 5.01 4.69 -3.63
CA LEU A 77 6.05 5.64 -4.05
C LEU A 77 7.43 5.24 -3.53
N ILE A 78 7.52 4.82 -2.27
CA ILE A 78 8.77 4.33 -1.67
C ILE A 78 9.30 3.13 -2.47
N PHE A 79 8.45 2.19 -2.88
CA PHE A 79 8.86 1.07 -3.74
C PHE A 79 9.39 1.52 -5.10
N LEU A 80 8.79 2.56 -5.71
CA LEU A 80 9.31 3.13 -6.95
C LEU A 80 10.69 3.75 -6.76
N VAL A 81 10.90 4.48 -5.66
CA VAL A 81 12.20 5.07 -5.31
C VAL A 81 13.24 3.97 -5.09
N PHE A 82 12.92 2.90 -4.36
CA PHE A 82 13.80 1.73 -4.22
C PHE A 82 14.09 1.08 -5.58
N GLY A 83 13.11 1.00 -6.48
CA GLY A 83 13.31 0.55 -7.85
C GLY A 83 14.30 1.41 -8.63
N PHE A 84 14.32 2.73 -8.43
CA PHE A 84 15.32 3.61 -9.05
C PHE A 84 16.74 3.34 -8.56
N PHE A 85 16.93 3.10 -7.27
CA PHE A 85 18.24 2.79 -6.67
C PHE A 85 18.66 1.33 -6.83
N SER A 86 17.73 0.41 -7.14
CA SER A 86 18.02 -0.99 -7.42
C SER A 86 18.84 -1.12 -8.71
N LYS A 87 19.94 -1.88 -8.66
CA LYS A 87 20.77 -2.15 -9.84
C LYS A 87 19.92 -2.76 -10.97
N LYS A 88 20.17 -2.34 -12.22
CA LYS A 88 19.68 -3.04 -13.41
C LYS A 88 20.37 -4.40 -13.41
N VAL A 89 19.72 -5.43 -12.88
CA VAL A 89 20.14 -6.80 -13.17
C VAL A 89 19.79 -7.03 -14.64
N GLN A 90 20.79 -6.90 -15.51
CA GLN A 90 20.72 -7.41 -16.87
C GLN A 90 20.56 -8.91 -16.74
N SER A 91 19.34 -9.41 -17.00
CA SER A 91 19.12 -10.81 -17.35
C SER A 91 19.21 -10.94 -18.86
#